data_AF-A0AAE5XJ59-F1
#
_entry.id   AF-A0AAE5XJ59-F1
#
_cell.length_a   1.000
_cell.length_b   1.000
_cell.length_c   1.000
_cell.angle_alpha   90.00
_cell.angle_beta   90.00
_cell.angle_gamma   90.00
#
_symmetry.space_group_name_H-M   'P 1'
#
loop_
_entity.id
_entity.type
_entity.pdbx_description
1 polymer ?
#
loop_
_entity_poly.entity_id
_entity_poly.type
_entity_poly.pdbx_seq_one_letter_code
_entity_poly.pdbx_strand_id
1 'polypeptide(L)'
;MLAFLLGALITILLGRVTAYLVSRVGKEIRHSNQELSVNEDWRRFIGGNEGGYILGCLERILFYCVLWDDKPIVVGGWLAFKVASKWQVWANVISLPESIDGLSDIDLKVAKRIWGNELMATFLVGTLSNLVIALLGVKAGKSFQDIVISIVEFIVSLFT
;
A
#
# COMPACT_ATOMS: atom_id res chain seq x y z
N MET A 1 9.52 14.24 21.34
CA MET A 1 8.21 14.60 20.77
C MET A 1 8.33 15.26 19.39
N LEU A 2 9.11 16.34 19.23
CA LEU A 2 9.26 17.03 17.93
C LEU A 2 9.75 16.11 16.80
N ALA A 3 10.75 15.28 17.08
CA ALA A 3 11.29 14.29 16.13
C ALA A 3 10.24 13.27 15.62
N PHE A 4 9.37 12.81 16.53
CA PHE A 4 8.26 11.92 16.18
C PHE A 4 7.25 12.63 15.28
N LEU A 5 6.85 13.86 15.61
CA LEU A 5 5.91 14.62 14.79
C LEU A 5 6.47 14.92 13.39
N LEU A 6 7.77 15.24 13.31
CA LEU A 6 8.45 15.45 12.03
C LEU A 6 8.47 14.17 11.19
N GLY A 7 8.85 13.03 11.78
CA GLY A 7 8.83 11.74 11.09
C GLY A 7 7.42 11.36 10.60
N ALA A 8 6.40 11.55 11.44
CA ALA A 8 5.01 11.31 11.08
C ALA A 8 4.55 12.21 9.92
N LEU A 9 4.91 13.50 9.94
CA LEU A 9 4.61 14.43 8.86
C LEU A 9 5.25 13.98 7.55
N ILE A 10 6.53 13.59 7.57
CA ILE A 10 7.24 13.07 6.38
C ILE A 10 6.52 11.82 5.86
N THR A 11 6.16 10.88 6.74
CA THR A 11 5.40 9.68 6.38
C THR A 11 4.06 10.00 5.70
N ILE A 12 3.31 10.99 6.21
CA ILE A 12 2.04 11.42 5.62
C ILE A 12 2.26 12.03 4.23
N LEU A 13 3.24 12.93 4.10
CA LEU A 13 3.55 13.62 2.84
C LEU A 13 4.01 12.66 1.74
N LEU A 14 4.95 11.76 2.08
CA LEU A 14 5.42 10.72 1.17
C LEU A 14 4.33 9.74 0.77
N GLY A 15 3.25 9.64 1.55
CA GLY A 15 2.08 8.84 1.24
C GLY A 15 1.42 9.09 -0.11
N ARG A 16 1.57 10.30 -0.66
CA ARG A 16 1.11 10.62 -2.02
C ARG A 16 1.83 9.79 -3.08
N VAL A 17 3.08 9.40 -2.83
CA VAL A 17 3.85 8.52 -3.70
C VAL A 17 3.21 7.15 -3.80
N THR A 18 2.69 6.59 -2.70
CA THR A 18 1.97 5.30 -2.74
C THR A 18 0.77 5.37 -3.68
N ALA A 19 -0.06 6.41 -3.55
CA ALA A 19 -1.23 6.57 -4.41
C ALA A 19 -0.83 6.68 -5.89
N TYR A 20 0.24 7.43 -6.18
CA TYR A 20 0.79 7.54 -7.53
C TYR A 20 1.29 6.18 -8.07
N LEU A 21 2.09 5.44 -7.29
CA LEU A 21 2.64 4.14 -7.70
C LEU A 21 1.54 3.11 -7.96
N VAL A 22 0.56 3.00 -7.06
CA VAL A 22 -0.59 2.09 -7.21
C VAL A 22 -1.40 2.48 -8.45
N SER A 23 -1.66 3.77 -8.66
CA SER A 23 -2.38 4.26 -9.85
C SER A 23 -1.62 3.94 -11.15
N ARG A 24 -0.30 4.13 -11.16
CA ARG A 24 0.55 3.82 -12.33
C ARG A 24 0.53 2.33 -12.67
N VAL A 25 0.71 1.47 -11.67
CA VAL A 25 0.68 0.01 -11.85
C VAL A 25 -0.68 -0.45 -12.35
N GLY A 26 -1.77 0.07 -11.78
CA GLY A 26 -3.12 -0.22 -12.26
C GLY A 26 -3.35 0.23 -13.70
N LYS A 27 -2.87 1.43 -14.08
CA LYS A 27 -2.98 1.94 -15.45
C LYS A 27 -2.17 1.12 -16.45
N GLU A 28 -0.94 0.75 -16.13
CA GLU A 28 -0.08 -0.05 -17.02
C GLU A 28 -0.71 -1.41 -17.34
N ILE A 29 -1.25 -2.05 -16.30
CA ILE A 29 -1.95 -3.33 -16.46
C ILE A 29 -3.25 -3.13 -17.25
N ARG A 30 -4.00 -2.04 -17.07
CA ARG A 30 -5.23 -1.80 -17.85
C ARG A 30 -4.96 -1.42 -19.30
N HIS A 31 -3.92 -0.63 -19.57
CA HIS A 31 -3.61 -0.13 -20.91
C HIS A 31 -3.18 -1.25 -21.86
N SER A 32 -2.45 -2.26 -21.36
CA SER A 32 -2.13 -3.46 -22.13
C SER A 32 -3.37 -4.28 -22.54
N ASN A 33 -4.56 -3.95 -22.04
CA ASN A 33 -5.78 -4.76 -22.18
C ASN A 33 -6.98 -4.01 -22.78
N GLN A 34 -6.77 -2.81 -23.34
CA GLN A 34 -7.82 -2.02 -24.01
C GLN A 34 -8.38 -2.66 -25.30
N GLU A 35 -7.74 -3.73 -25.80
CA GLU A 35 -8.20 -4.46 -26.99
C GLU A 35 -9.38 -5.40 -26.73
N LEU A 36 -9.65 -5.75 -25.47
CA LEU A 36 -10.80 -6.59 -25.13
C LEU A 36 -12.04 -5.72 -25.04
N SER A 37 -13.08 -6.05 -25.80
CA SER A 37 -14.42 -5.43 -25.76
C SER A 37 -15.17 -5.77 -24.46
N VAL A 38 -14.54 -5.42 -23.34
CA VAL A 38 -15.05 -5.69 -22.00
C VAL A 38 -16.28 -4.81 -21.78
N ASN A 39 -17.45 -5.44 -21.93
CA ASN A 39 -18.79 -4.90 -21.74
C ASN A 39 -18.87 -4.04 -20.45
N GLU A 40 -19.68 -2.97 -20.47
CA GLU A 40 -20.04 -2.16 -19.30
C GLU A 40 -20.44 -3.02 -18.09
N ASP A 41 -21.04 -4.18 -18.30
CA ASP A 41 -21.38 -5.15 -17.26
C ASP A 41 -20.18 -5.63 -16.45
N TRP A 42 -19.03 -5.89 -17.10
CA TRP A 42 -17.81 -6.27 -16.38
C TRP A 42 -17.25 -5.09 -15.57
N ARG A 43 -17.31 -3.86 -16.11
CA ARG A 43 -16.89 -2.66 -15.37
C ARG A 43 -17.77 -2.44 -14.15
N ARG A 44 -19.08 -2.67 -14.27
CA ARG A 44 -20.03 -2.62 -13.15
C ARG A 44 -19.74 -3.71 -12.12
N PHE A 45 -19.35 -4.91 -12.58
CA PHE A 45 -19.01 -6.03 -11.69
C PHE A 45 -17.74 -5.78 -10.87
N ILE A 46 -16.70 -5.17 -11.46
CA ILE A 46 -15.43 -4.88 -10.76
C ILE A 46 -15.40 -3.51 -10.06
N GLY A 47 -16.38 -2.64 -10.34
CA GLY A 47 -16.45 -1.27 -9.84
C GLY A 47 -16.99 -1.19 -8.40
N GLY A 48 -16.13 -1.41 -7.41
CA GLY A 48 -16.51 -1.29 -5.99
C GLY A 48 -15.37 -1.04 -5.00
N ASN A 49 -14.18 -0.68 -5.47
CA ASN A 49 -12.99 -0.63 -4.62
C ASN A 49 -12.74 0.76 -4.00
N GLU A 50 -13.65 1.23 -3.15
CA GLU A 50 -13.55 2.57 -2.52
C GLU A 50 -12.72 2.58 -1.21
N GLY A 51 -12.55 1.44 -0.55
CA GLY A 51 -11.89 1.38 0.76
C GLY A 51 -10.35 1.39 0.77
N GLY A 52 -9.71 1.10 -0.37
CA GLY A 52 -8.27 0.86 -0.44
C GLY A 52 -7.40 2.06 -0.03
N TYR A 53 -7.86 3.29 -0.32
CA TYR A 53 -7.12 4.51 0.03
C TYR A 53 -7.07 4.72 1.55
N ILE A 54 -8.22 4.58 2.23
CA ILE A 54 -8.34 4.78 3.68
C ILE A 54 -7.48 3.74 4.40
N LEU A 55 -7.60 2.46 4.00
CA LEU A 55 -6.78 1.39 4.56
C LEU A 55 -5.29 1.69 4.39
N GLY A 56 -4.86 2.11 3.20
CA GLY A 56 -3.45 2.44 2.95
C GLY A 56 -2.92 3.59 3.82
N CYS A 57 -3.74 4.59 4.13
CA CYS A 57 -3.37 5.67 5.06
C CYS A 57 -3.21 5.14 6.50
N LEU A 58 -4.16 4.33 6.97
CA LEU A 58 -4.11 3.74 8.31
C LEU A 58 -2.91 2.80 8.48
N GLU A 59 -2.63 1.95 7.49
CA GLU A 59 -1.48 1.04 7.51
C GLU A 59 -0.16 1.78 7.67
N ARG A 60 -0.02 2.92 7.00
CA ARG A 60 1.20 3.71 7.04
C ARG A 60 1.43 4.32 8.43
N ILE A 61 0.36 4.82 9.06
CA ILE A 61 0.40 5.34 10.43
C ILE A 61 0.75 4.20 11.40
N LEU A 62 0.08 3.04 11.26
CA LEU A 62 0.35 1.85 12.06
C LEU A 62 1.83 1.45 11.96
N PHE A 63 2.35 1.27 10.75
CA PHE A 63 3.75 0.90 10.55
C PHE A 63 4.70 1.94 11.13
N TYR A 64 4.43 3.24 10.94
CA TYR A 64 5.27 4.30 11.50
C TYR A 64 5.34 4.21 13.02
N CYS A 65 4.19 4.15 13.71
CA CYS A 65 4.13 4.04 15.17
C CYS A 65 4.84 2.79 15.68
N VAL A 66 4.57 1.65 15.05
CA VAL A 66 5.14 0.35 15.45
C VAL A 66 6.65 0.30 15.26
N LEU A 67 7.16 0.83 14.15
CA LEU A 67 8.61 0.88 13.86
C LEU A 67 9.32 1.94 14.71
N TRP A 68 8.64 3.02 15.08
CA TRP A 68 9.18 4.00 16.01
C TRP A 68 9.43 3.38 17.39
N ASP A 69 8.47 2.60 17.87
CA ASP A 69 8.50 1.87 19.15
C ASP A 69 9.32 0.56 19.13
N ASP A 70 9.93 0.21 18.00
CA ASP A 70 10.68 -1.03 17.80
C ASP A 70 9.87 -2.30 18.14
N LYS A 71 8.63 -2.38 17.64
CA LYS A 71 7.70 -3.51 17.85
C LYS A 71 7.50 -4.33 16.57
N PRO A 72 8.55 -4.96 15.98
CA PRO A 72 8.46 -5.63 14.69
C PRO A 72 7.43 -6.77 14.64
N ILE A 73 7.11 -7.38 15.78
CA ILE A 73 6.09 -8.43 15.91
C ILE A 73 4.71 -7.94 15.42
N VAL A 74 4.36 -6.68 15.68
CA VAL A 74 3.07 -6.10 15.25
C VAL A 74 3.06 -5.91 13.73
N VAL A 75 4.18 -5.52 13.12
CA VAL A 75 4.32 -5.46 11.65
C VAL A 75 4.13 -6.85 11.05
N GLY A 76 4.81 -7.86 11.59
CA GLY A 76 4.69 -9.24 11.13
C GLY A 76 3.26 -9.78 11.25
N GLY A 77 2.61 -9.54 12.38
CA GLY A 77 1.21 -9.93 12.61
C GLY A 77 0.24 -9.25 11.63
N TRP A 78 0.41 -7.95 11.40
CA TRP A 78 -0.39 -7.22 10.41
C TRP A 78 -0.18 -7.75 8.99
N LEU A 79 1.06 -8.02 8.58
CA LEU A 79 1.37 -8.59 7.28
C LEU A 79 0.79 -10.00 7.12
N ALA A 80 0.87 -10.85 8.15
CA ALA A 80 0.26 -12.18 8.15
C ALA A 80 -1.26 -12.10 8.01
N PHE A 81 -1.91 -11.24 8.80
CA PHE A 81 -3.35 -10.97 8.68
C PHE A 81 -3.73 -10.47 7.27
N LYS A 82 -2.90 -9.59 6.70
CA LYS A 82 -3.13 -9.04 5.36
C LYS A 82 -3.01 -10.10 4.27
N VAL A 83 -2.03 -11.02 4.38
CA VAL A 83 -1.89 -12.17 3.48
C VAL A 83 -3.11 -13.10 3.61
N ALA A 84 -3.54 -13.43 4.82
CA ALA A 84 -4.73 -14.26 5.06
C ALA A 84 -6.00 -13.62 4.48
N SER A 85 -6.19 -12.32 4.73
CA SER A 85 -7.33 -11.57 4.18
C SER A 85 -7.30 -11.53 2.65
N LYS A 86 -6.11 -11.37 2.05
CA LYS A 86 -5.95 -11.37 0.59
C LYS A 86 -6.24 -12.74 -0.01
N TRP A 87 -5.83 -13.82 0.65
CA TRP A 87 -6.14 -15.19 0.26
C TRP A 87 -7.66 -15.41 0.19
N GLN A 88 -8.40 -14.94 1.20
CA GLN A 88 -9.86 -15.04 1.20
C GLN A 88 -10.50 -14.24 0.06
N VAL A 89 -9.98 -13.04 -0.24
CA VAL A 89 -10.45 -12.25 -1.40
C VAL A 89 -10.17 -12.97 -2.72
N TRP A 90 -9.08 -13.72 -2.83
CA TRP A 90 -8.75 -14.51 -4.01
C TRP A 90 -9.74 -15.64 -4.27
N ALA A 91 -10.23 -16.27 -3.21
CA ALA A 91 -11.30 -17.27 -3.33
C ALA A 91 -12.55 -16.67 -4.01
N ASN A 92 -12.89 -15.40 -3.72
CA ASN A 92 -14.00 -14.71 -4.38
C ASN A 92 -13.72 -14.42 -5.86
N VAL A 93 -12.48 -14.10 -6.22
CA VAL A 93 -12.06 -13.91 -7.62
C VAL A 93 -12.15 -15.22 -8.41
N ILE A 94 -11.78 -16.34 -7.79
CA ILE A 94 -11.86 -17.67 -8.40
C ILE A 94 -13.32 -18.12 -8.53
N SER A 95 -14.19 -17.73 -7.58
CA SER A 95 -15.62 -18.06 -7.56
C SER A 95 -16.46 -17.27 -8.58
N LEU A 96 -15.84 -16.47 -9.44
CA LEU A 96 -16.54 -15.81 -10.54
C LEU A 96 -17.18 -16.84 -11.48
N PRO A 97 -18.37 -16.55 -12.03
CA PRO A 97 -19.10 -17.47 -12.90
C PRO A 97 -18.26 -17.95 -14.08
N GLU A 98 -18.44 -19.20 -14.49
CA GLU A 98 -17.67 -19.82 -15.58
C GLU A 98 -18.08 -19.32 -16.96
N SER A 99 -19.28 -18.73 -17.08
CA SER A 99 -19.82 -18.10 -18.28
C SER A 99 -20.51 -16.78 -17.94
N ILE A 100 -20.51 -15.85 -18.89
CA ILE A 100 -21.28 -14.59 -18.84
C ILE A 100 -21.94 -14.42 -20.21
N ASP A 101 -23.24 -14.16 -20.24
CA ASP A 101 -23.98 -13.97 -21.49
C ASP A 101 -23.32 -12.86 -22.33
N GLY A 102 -23.03 -13.19 -23.60
CA GLY A 102 -22.41 -12.25 -24.54
C GLY A 102 -20.88 -12.12 -24.44
N LEU A 103 -20.20 -12.91 -23.60
CA LEU A 103 -18.73 -12.94 -23.52
C LEU A 103 -18.20 -14.33 -23.90
N SER A 104 -17.14 -14.40 -24.73
CA SER A 104 -16.52 -15.68 -25.05
C SER A 104 -15.77 -16.26 -23.84
N ASP A 105 -15.67 -17.59 -23.74
CA ASP A 105 -14.93 -18.28 -22.68
C ASP A 105 -13.46 -17.84 -22.60
N ILE A 106 -12.86 -17.55 -23.77
CA ILE A 106 -11.47 -17.09 -23.86
C ILE A 106 -11.35 -15.68 -23.29
N ASP A 107 -12.23 -14.77 -23.70
CA ASP A 107 -12.23 -13.38 -23.21
C ASP A 107 -12.48 -13.33 -21.70
N LEU A 108 -13.38 -14.17 -21.20
CA LEU A 108 -13.66 -14.26 -19.77
C LEU A 108 -12.44 -14.75 -18.98
N LYS A 109 -11.75 -15.79 -19.45
CA LYS A 109 -10.52 -16.30 -18.80
C LYS A 109 -9.40 -15.26 -18.82
N VAL A 110 -9.24 -14.55 -19.94
CA VAL A 110 -8.28 -13.47 -20.08
C VAL A 110 -8.63 -12.32 -19.12
N ALA A 111 -9.89 -11.89 -19.05
CA ALA A 111 -10.36 -10.85 -18.13
C ALA A 111 -10.13 -11.22 -16.66
N LYS A 112 -10.44 -12.46 -16.25
CA LYS A 112 -10.17 -12.98 -14.90
C LYS A 112 -8.69 -12.93 -14.55
N ARG A 113 -7.82 -13.37 -15.48
CA ARG A 113 -6.36 -13.35 -15.31
C ARG A 113 -5.84 -11.92 -15.13
N ILE A 114 -6.28 -11.00 -15.99
CA ILE A 114 -5.88 -9.59 -15.94
C ILE A 114 -6.28 -8.96 -14.61
N TRP A 115 -7.54 -9.15 -14.22
CA TRP A 115 -8.07 -8.59 -12.97
C TRP A 115 -7.32 -9.15 -11.75
N GLY A 116 -7.07 -10.46 -11.71
CA GLY A 116 -6.26 -11.08 -10.67
C GLY A 116 -4.84 -10.50 -10.61
N ASN A 117 -4.19 -10.31 -11.76
CA ASN A 117 -2.86 -9.68 -11.83
C ASN A 117 -2.88 -8.23 -11.35
N GLU A 118 -3.86 -7.43 -11.77
CA GLU A 118 -4.02 -6.05 -11.32
C GLU A 118 -4.19 -5.98 -9.80
N LEU A 119 -5.09 -6.79 -9.25
CA LEU A 119 -5.35 -6.84 -7.81
C LEU A 119 -4.12 -7.32 -7.02
N MET A 120 -3.30 -8.21 -7.58
CA MET A 120 -2.06 -8.70 -6.93
C MET A 120 -1.00 -7.60 -6.93
N ALA A 121 -0.74 -7.01 -8.09
CA ALA A 121 0.29 -6.01 -8.27
C ALA A 121 -0.01 -4.76 -7.41
N THR A 122 -1.25 -4.26 -7.45
CA THR A 122 -1.67 -3.11 -6.63
C THR A 122 -1.58 -3.40 -5.13
N PHE A 123 -1.92 -4.62 -4.70
CA PHE A 123 -1.78 -5.07 -3.31
C PHE A 123 -0.31 -5.10 -2.84
N LEU A 124 0.57 -5.71 -3.62
CA LEU A 124 2.00 -5.82 -3.28
C LEU A 124 2.65 -4.44 -3.25
N VAL A 125 2.43 -3.64 -4.30
CA VAL A 125 2.98 -2.29 -4.40
C VAL A 125 2.47 -1.39 -3.28
N GLY A 126 1.16 -1.43 -2.98
CA GLY A 126 0.59 -0.65 -1.89
C GLY A 126 1.18 -1.03 -0.52
N THR A 127 1.26 -2.33 -0.24
CA THR A 127 1.83 -2.86 1.02
C THR A 127 3.30 -2.47 1.19
N LEU A 128 4.11 -2.76 0.19
CA LEU A 128 5.55 -2.48 0.21
C LEU A 128 5.80 -0.97 0.34
N SER A 129 5.09 -0.16 -0.44
CA SER A 129 5.24 1.30 -0.40
C SER A 129 4.88 1.86 0.97
N ASN A 130 3.80 1.40 1.60
CA ASN A 130 3.43 1.86 2.95
C ASN A 130 4.51 1.51 3.99
N LEU A 131 5.07 0.29 3.93
CA LEU A 131 6.14 -0.12 4.83
C LEU A 131 7.42 0.69 4.63
N VAL A 132 7.86 0.87 3.36
CA VAL A 132 9.04 1.66 3.02
C VAL A 132 8.89 3.11 3.46
N ILE A 133 7.75 3.74 3.22
CA ILE A 133 7.51 5.13 3.62
C ILE A 133 7.50 5.29 5.15
N ALA A 134 6.91 4.33 5.88
CA ALA A 134 6.97 4.32 7.33
C ALA A 134 8.43 4.22 7.83
N LEU A 135 9.23 3.30 7.26
CA LEU A 135 10.66 3.18 7.57
C LEU A 135 11.43 4.48 7.30
N LEU A 136 11.19 5.13 6.16
CA LEU A 136 11.81 6.41 5.81
C LEU A 136 11.45 7.51 6.80
N GLY A 137 10.20 7.60 7.22
CA GLY A 137 9.77 8.57 8.23
C GLY A 137 10.39 8.31 9.61
N VAL A 138 10.48 7.06 10.04
CA VAL A 138 11.15 6.69 11.30
C VAL A 138 12.63 7.07 11.23
N LYS A 139 13.30 6.72 10.13
CA LYS A 139 14.72 7.07 9.93
C LYS A 139 14.93 8.58 9.97
N ALA A 140 14.12 9.34 9.23
CA ALA A 140 14.21 10.80 9.22
C ALA A 140 13.97 11.42 10.60
N GLY A 141 12.96 10.95 11.34
CA GLY A 141 12.67 11.42 12.69
C GLY A 141 13.79 11.09 13.67
N LYS A 142 14.32 9.86 13.66
CA LYS A 142 15.46 9.46 14.52
C LYS A 142 16.72 10.26 14.20
N SER A 143 17.08 10.41 12.93
CA SER A 143 18.23 11.25 12.54
C SER A 143 18.09 12.71 12.97
N PHE A 144 16.88 13.28 12.91
CA PHE A 144 16.64 14.62 13.44
C PHE A 144 16.83 14.68 14.96
N GLN A 145 16.34 13.67 15.70
CA GLN A 145 16.55 13.57 17.15
C GLN A 145 18.04 13.53 17.49
N ASP A 146 18.83 12.73 16.76
CA ASP A 146 20.27 12.60 16.99
C ASP A 146 21.00 13.94 16.78
N ILE A 147 20.67 14.66 15.69
CA ILE A 147 21.23 16.00 15.43
C ILE A 147 20.93 16.98 16.58
N VAL A 148 19.68 16.99 17.07
CA VAL A 148 19.29 17.88 18.16
C VAL A 148 20.07 17.55 19.43
N ILE A 149 20.25 16.26 19.75
CA ILE A 149 21.03 15.83 20.91
C ILE A 149 22.49 16.28 20.76
N SER A 150 23.12 16.05 19.61
CA SER A 150 24.51 16.46 19.36
C SER A 150 24.71 17.98 19.48
N ILE A 151 23.75 18.79 19.02
CA ILE A 151 23.81 20.25 19.17
C ILE A 151 23.72 20.65 20.65
N VAL A 152 22.83 20.03 21.42
CA VAL A 152 22.67 20.32 22.85
C VAL A 152 23.94 19.93 23.63
N GLU A 153 24.49 18.76 23.37
CA GLU A 153 25.74 18.28 23.98
C GLU A 153 26.91 19.24 23.66
N PHE A 154 27.02 19.67 22.40
CA PHE A 154 28.02 20.66 21.99
C PHE A 154 27.86 21.97 22.76
N ILE A 155 26.64 22.52 22.85
CA ILE A 155 26.37 23.77 23.58
C ILE A 155 26.75 23.61 25.06
N VAL A 156 26.36 22.51 25.72
CA VAL A 156 26.69 22.26 27.14
C VAL A 156 28.21 22.20 27.34
N SER A 157 28.94 21.57 26.43
CA SER A 157 30.41 21.47 26.51
C SER A 157 31.14 22.81 26.44
N LEU A 158 30.50 23.86 25.90
CA LEU A 158 31.07 25.22 25.89
C LEU A 158 30.98 25.92 27.25
N PHE A 159 30.19 25.40 28.19
CA PHE A 159 29.96 26.00 29.51
C PHE A 159 30.54 25.18 30.68
N THR A 160 31.12 24.01 30.41
CA THR A 160 31.77 23.13 31.41
C THR A 160 33.28 23.12 31.22
#